data_AF-E9HTL8-F1
#
_entry.id   AF-E9HTL8-F1
#
_cell.length_a   1.000
_cell.length_b   1.000
_cell.length_c   1.000
_cell.angle_alpha   90.00
_cell.angle_beta   90.00
_cell.angle_gamma   90.00
#
_symmetry.space_group_name_H-M   'P 1'
#
loop_
_entity.id
_entity.type
_entity.pdbx_description
1 polymer ?
#
loop_
_entity_poly.entity_id
_entity_poly.type
_entity_poly.pdbx_seq_one_letter_code
_entity_poly.pdbx_strand_id
1 'polypeptide(L)'
;YPEARAFTRKIVFHSGPTNSGKTYHVLERFCNSNQESYCGPFKFLTSEVYCKCNQRGCPCDLITGEERNFANDIDKSPSSHVSCTVEMISVNTP
;
A
#
# COMPACT_ATOMS: atom_id res chain seq x y z
N TYR A 1 -19.77 0.34 -2.95
CA TYR A 1 -19.01 -0.78 -2.37
C TYR A 1 -19.89 -1.93 -1.86
N PRO A 2 -20.64 -2.65 -2.73
CA PRO A 2 -21.32 -3.89 -2.32
C PRO A 2 -20.33 -4.99 -1.92
N GLU A 3 -19.25 -5.17 -2.68
CA GLU A 3 -18.20 -6.18 -2.41
C GLU A 3 -17.57 -5.98 -1.04
N ALA A 4 -17.14 -4.76 -0.70
CA ALA A 4 -16.59 -4.45 0.62
C ALA A 4 -17.59 -4.64 1.79
N ARG A 5 -18.90 -4.66 1.52
CA ARG A 5 -19.94 -4.94 2.53
C ARG A 5 -20.26 -6.43 2.64
N ALA A 6 -19.88 -7.24 1.66
CA ALA A 6 -20.04 -8.70 1.71
C ALA A 6 -19.01 -9.36 2.65
N PHE A 7 -17.87 -8.71 2.89
CA PHE A 7 -16.83 -9.20 3.80
C PHE A 7 -16.95 -8.61 5.21
N THR A 8 -16.66 -9.43 6.23
CA THR A 8 -16.47 -8.94 7.60
C THR A 8 -15.12 -8.24 7.70
N ARG A 9 -15.13 -6.93 7.94
CA ARG A 9 -13.92 -6.09 7.98
C ARG A 9 -13.62 -5.63 9.40
N LYS A 10 -12.36 -5.76 9.82
CA LYS A 10 -11.86 -5.22 11.08
C LYS A 10 -11.16 -3.90 10.85
N ILE A 11 -11.65 -2.82 11.46
CA ILE A 11 -11.02 -1.50 11.42
C ILE A 11 -10.13 -1.36 12.64
N VAL A 12 -8.86 -1.00 12.42
CA VAL A 12 -7.88 -0.72 13.48
C VAL A 12 -7.41 0.72 13.31
N PHE A 13 -7.63 1.56 14.32
CA PHE A 13 -7.25 2.97 14.29
C PHE A 13 -5.98 3.20 15.11
N HIS A 14 -4.89 3.55 14.42
CA HIS A 14 -3.60 3.86 15.06
C HIS A 14 -3.52 5.36 15.39
N SER A 15 -3.97 5.73 16.60
CA SER A 15 -3.96 7.12 17.08
C SER A 15 -2.64 7.49 17.77
N GLY A 16 -2.19 8.73 17.56
CA GLY A 16 -1.02 9.29 18.25
C GLY A 16 -0.55 10.60 17.61
N PRO A 17 0.24 11.43 18.32
CA PRO A 17 0.76 12.69 17.78
C PRO A 17 1.68 12.46 16.57
N THR A 18 2.04 13.51 15.83
CA THR A 18 3.06 13.40 14.77
C THR A 18 4.37 12.85 15.34
N ASN A 19 5.11 12.08 14.54
CA ASN A 19 6.40 11.46 14.93
C ASN A 19 6.34 10.48 16.11
N SER A 20 5.19 9.88 16.41
CA SER A 20 5.01 8.87 17.48
C SER A 20 5.20 7.41 17.04
N GLY A 21 5.70 7.16 15.82
CA GLY A 21 5.94 5.81 15.32
C GLY A 21 4.69 5.02 14.89
N LYS A 22 3.49 5.64 14.91
CA LYS A 22 2.22 4.98 14.52
C LYS A 22 2.25 4.26 13.16
N THR A 23 2.98 4.80 12.19
CA THR A 23 3.09 4.23 10.83
C THR A 23 4.03 3.02 10.78
N TYR A 24 4.97 2.91 11.73
CA TYR A 24 6.00 1.86 11.72
C TYR A 24 5.38 0.46 11.79
N HIS A 25 4.53 0.21 12.78
CA HIS A 25 3.87 -1.09 12.94
C HIS A 25 2.93 -1.44 11.78
N VAL A 26 2.31 -0.43 11.16
CA VAL A 26 1.46 -0.64 9.97
C VAL A 26 2.31 -1.09 8.79
N LEU A 27 3.45 -0.44 8.54
CA LEU A 27 4.35 -0.82 7.44
C LEU A 27 5.06 -2.16 7.68
N GLU A 28 5.36 -2.50 8.94
CA GLU A 28 5.90 -3.82 9.27
C GLU A 28 4.88 -4.92 8.97
N ARG A 29 3.61 -4.71 9.30
CA ARG A 29 2.54 -5.65 8.94
C ARG A 29 2.34 -5.73 7.44
N PHE A 30 2.37 -4.59 6.75
CA PHE A 30 2.29 -4.51 5.29
C PHE A 30 3.29 -5.43 4.62
N CYS A 31 4.58 -5.30 4.96
CA CYS A 31 5.63 -6.14 4.34
C CYS A 31 5.53 -7.63 4.67
N ASN A 32 4.87 -8.01 5.76
CA ASN A 32 4.74 -9.41 6.20
C ASN A 32 3.43 -10.07 5.73
N SER A 33 2.55 -9.31 5.07
CA SER A 33 1.28 -9.80 4.57
C SER A 33 1.45 -10.52 3.22
N ASN A 34 0.45 -11.29 2.81
CA ASN A 34 0.47 -11.90 1.47
C ASN A 34 0.10 -10.88 0.39
N GLN A 35 -0.86 -10.01 0.68
CA GLN A 35 -1.43 -9.02 -0.23
C GLN A 35 -1.99 -7.86 0.61
N GLU A 36 -1.46 -6.65 0.41
CA GLU A 36 -1.91 -5.44 1.08
C GLU A 36 -1.73 -4.20 0.17
N SER A 37 -2.57 -3.19 0.41
CA SER A 37 -2.51 -1.90 -0.29
C SER A 37 -2.24 -0.76 0.70
N TYR A 38 -1.25 0.07 0.39
CA TYR A 38 -0.90 1.27 1.13
C TYR A 38 -1.45 2.51 0.43
N CYS A 39 -2.25 3.31 1.15
CA CYS A 39 -2.74 4.61 0.67
C CYS A 39 -2.00 5.76 1.35
N GLY A 40 -1.26 6.55 0.57
CA GLY A 40 -0.68 7.81 1.03
C GLY A 40 -1.49 9.03 0.56
N PRO A 41 -1.52 10.12 1.34
CA PRO A 41 -2.11 11.39 0.91
C PRO A 41 -1.20 12.18 -0.06
N PHE A 42 0.08 11.82 -0.16
CA PHE A 42 1.06 12.51 -0.99
C PHE A 42 1.90 11.51 -1.78
N LYS A 43 2.20 11.87 -3.03
CA LYS A 43 3.09 11.12 -3.91
C LYS A 43 4.44 10.80 -3.26
N PHE A 44 5.05 11.77 -2.60
CA PHE A 44 6.35 11.55 -1.94
C PHE A 44 6.31 10.39 -0.94
N LEU A 45 5.23 10.31 -0.16
CA LEU A 45 5.08 9.27 0.87
C LEU A 45 4.83 7.89 0.25
N THR A 46 4.06 7.82 -0.85
CA THR A 46 3.79 6.57 -1.56
C THR A 46 5.05 6.05 -2.24
N SER A 47 5.85 6.93 -2.83
CA SER A 47 7.16 6.59 -3.41
C SER A 47 8.15 6.12 -2.35
N GLU A 48 8.16 6.76 -1.17
CA GLU A 48 9.01 6.34 -0.04
C GLU A 48 8.67 4.92 0.42
N VAL A 49 7.38 4.60 0.57
CA VAL A 49 6.93 3.25 0.96
C VAL A 49 7.25 2.23 -0.13
N TYR A 50 6.98 2.55 -1.40
CA TYR A 50 7.34 1.70 -2.54
C TYR A 50 8.84 1.33 -2.53
N CYS A 51 9.73 2.32 -2.39
CA CYS A 51 11.17 2.09 -2.35
C CYS A 51 11.56 1.22 -1.14
N LYS A 52 11.04 1.51 0.05
CA LYS A 52 11.36 0.75 1.27
C LYS A 52 10.88 -0.70 1.21
N CYS A 53 9.71 -0.96 0.64
CA CYS A 53 9.17 -2.31 0.53
C CYS A 53 9.99 -3.15 -0.44
N ASN A 54 10.28 -2.61 -1.63
CA ASN A 54 11.10 -3.29 -2.63
C ASN A 54 12.54 -3.54 -2.13
N GLN A 55 13.15 -2.57 -1.41
CA GLN A 55 14.46 -2.77 -0.77
C GLN A 55 14.47 -3.87 0.31
N ARG A 56 13.32 -4.13 0.94
CA ARG A 56 13.15 -5.21 1.92
C ARG A 56 12.80 -6.56 1.28
N GLY A 57 12.80 -6.66 -0.05
CA GLY A 57 12.43 -7.87 -0.76
C GLY A 57 10.92 -8.16 -0.74
N CYS A 58 10.10 -7.15 -0.46
CA CYS A 58 8.64 -7.21 -0.60
C CYS A 58 8.27 -6.53 -1.92
N PRO A 59 7.98 -7.29 -3.00
CA PRO A 59 7.60 -6.72 -4.28
C PRO A 59 6.38 -5.83 -4.09
N CYS A 60 6.48 -4.55 -4.42
CA CYS A 60 5.42 -3.57 -4.24
C CYS A 60 5.31 -2.71 -5.49
N ASP A 61 4.12 -2.59 -6.06
CA ASP A 61 3.87 -1.69 -7.18
C ASP A 61 3.66 -0.25 -6.68
N LEU A 62 3.84 0.73 -7.56
CA LEU A 62 3.56 2.14 -7.30
C LEU A 62 2.48 2.64 -8.27
N ILE A 63 1.41 3.24 -7.73
CA ILE A 63 0.33 3.82 -8.53
C ILE A 63 0.02 5.23 -8.03
N THR A 64 0.35 6.23 -8.83
CA THR A 64 -0.08 7.63 -8.60
C THR A 64 -0.91 8.11 -9.79
N GLY A 65 -1.40 9.35 -9.73
CA GLY A 65 -2.10 9.96 -10.85
C GLY A 65 -1.21 10.13 -12.09
N GLU A 66 0.10 10.31 -11.88
CA GLU A 66 1.07 10.60 -12.94
C GLU A 66 1.90 9.39 -13.36
N GLU A 67 2.15 8.43 -12.46
CA GLU A 67 3.05 7.30 -12.73
C GLU A 67 2.47 5.96 -12.26
N ARG A 68 2.86 4.90 -12.97
CA ARG A 68 2.58 3.51 -12.62
C ARG A 68 3.82 2.67 -12.84
N ASN A 69 4.39 2.15 -11.76
CA ASN A 69 5.58 1.30 -11.81
C ASN A 69 5.23 -0.06 -11.19
N PHE A 70 5.61 -1.12 -11.89
CA PHE A 70 5.47 -2.48 -11.40
C PHE A 70 6.75 -2.90 -10.67
N ALA A 71 6.63 -3.70 -9.62
CA ALA A 71 7.79 -4.26 -8.93
C ALA A 71 8.60 -5.19 -9.85
N ASN A 72 7.92 -5.88 -10.77
CA ASN A 72 8.53 -6.73 -11.79
C ASN A 72 8.61 -5.98 -13.13
N ASP A 73 9.76 -5.36 -13.39
CA ASP A 73 10.01 -4.60 -14.62
C ASP A 73 10.06 -5.46 -15.90
N ILE A 74 10.30 -6.77 -15.77
CA ILE A 74 10.49 -7.69 -16.91
C ILE A 74 9.14 -8.09 -17.50
N ASP A 75 8.26 -8.65 -16.68
CA ASP A 75 6.95 -9.15 -17.13
C ASP A 75 5.82 -8.12 -16.98
N LYS A 76 6.09 -6.99 -16.31
CA LYS A 76 5.09 -5.96 -15.93
C LYS A 76 3.84 -6.58 -15.29
N SER A 77 4.06 -7.62 -14.49
CA SER A 77 3.01 -8.31 -13.76
C SER A 77 2.67 -7.55 -12.47
N PRO A 78 1.39 -7.51 -12.07
CA PRO A 78 0.99 -6.86 -10.84
C PRO A 78 1.55 -7.61 -9.64
N SER A 79 2.10 -6.86 -8.68
CA SER A 79 2.53 -7.40 -7.41
C SER A 79 1.35 -7.63 -6.47
N SER A 80 1.56 -8.46 -5.45
CA SER A 80 0.62 -8.62 -4.35
C SER A 80 0.56 -7.40 -3.41
N HIS A 81 1.58 -6.55 -3.41
CA HIS A 81 1.56 -5.30 -2.65
C HIS A 81 1.48 -4.10 -3.57
N VAL A 82 0.71 -3.10 -3.17
CA VAL A 82 0.56 -1.85 -3.91
C VAL A 82 0.75 -0.66 -2.98
N SER A 83 1.56 0.31 -3.37
CA SER A 83 1.64 1.63 -2.77
C SER A 83 1.00 2.63 -3.72
N CYS A 84 -0.04 3.33 -3.28
CA CYS A 84 -0.75 4.27 -4.15
C CYS A 84 -1.19 5.53 -3.42
N THR A 85 -1.47 6.59 -4.19
CA THR A 85 -2.18 7.74 -3.61
C THR A 85 -3.62 7.36 -3.32
N VAL A 86 -4.24 8.01 -2.32
CA VAL A 86 -5.59 7.65 -1.85
C VAL A 86 -6.65 7.76 -2.95
N GLU A 87 -6.43 8.61 -3.95
CA GLU A 87 -7.32 8.79 -5.10
C GLU A 87 -7.25 7.63 -6.11
N MET A 88 -6.19 6.83 -6.06
CA MET A 88 -5.88 5.80 -7.06
C MET A 88 -6.09 4.37 -6.57
N ILE A 89 -6.56 4.16 -5.33
CA ILE A 89 -6.74 2.81 -4.78
C ILE A 89 -7.90 2.05 -5.45
N SER A 90 -7.69 0.75 -5.68
CA SER A 90 -8.76 -0.17 -6.09
C SER A 90 -9.72 -0.45 -4.94
N VAL A 91 -11.02 -0.41 -5.23
CA VAL A 91 -12.11 -0.67 -4.28
C VAL A 91 -12.84 -1.98 -4.56
N ASN A 92 -12.43 -2.66 -5.63
CA ASN A 92 -13.02 -3.92 -6.12
C ASN A 92 -12.01 -5.09 -6.02
N THR A 93 -10.75 -4.79 -5.69
CA THR A 93 -9.71 -5.80 -5.47
C THR A 93 -9.40 -5.85 -3.98
N PRO A 94 -9.51 -7.01 -3.32
CA PRO A 94 -9.15 -7.16 -1.91
C PRO A 94 -7.65 -7.00 -1.66
#